data_AF-A0A6P0K0F1-F1
#
_entry.id   AF-A0A6P0K0F1-F1
#
_cell.length_a   1.000
_cell.length_b   1.000
_cell.length_c   1.000
_cell.angle_alpha   90.00
_cell.angle_beta   90.00
_cell.angle_gamma   90.00
#
_symmetry.space_group_name_H-M   'P 1'
#
loop_
_entity.id
_entity.type
_entity.pdbx_description
1 polymer ?
#
loop_
_entity_poly.entity_id
_entity_poly.type
_entity_poly.pdbx_seq_one_letter_code
_entity_poly.pdbx_strand_id
1 'polypeptide(L)' 'MKYVFYPEALNEYSKAVRYYAEQRVDLAQSFINAVEDAIYRLKESPNRYPIIEGDLRRCLIGTFPYGILYSLEQD' A
#
# COMPACT_ATOMS: atom_id res chain seq x y z
N MET A 1 15.80 -4.62 -1.03
CA MET A 1 14.76 -4.25 -2.01
C MET A 1 14.20 -2.88 -1.64
N LYS A 2 14.23 -1.92 -2.56
CA LYS A 2 13.63 -0.59 -2.37
C LYS A 2 12.20 -0.61 -2.92
N TYR A 3 11.39 0.35 -2.51
CA TYR A 3 10.10 0.61 -3.12
C TYR A 3 9.98 2.11 -3.36
N VAL A 4 9.21 2.47 -4.37
CA VAL A 4 8.91 3.87 -4.71
C VAL A 4 7.41 3.94 -4.97
N PHE A 5 6.76 4.96 -4.41
CA PHE A 5 5.38 5.26 -4.78
C PHE A 5 5.36 5.99 -6.12
N TYR A 6 4.50 5.55 -7.03
CA TYR A 6 4.07 6.41 -8.11
C TYR A 6 3.41 7.69 -7.54
N PRO A 7 3.55 8.85 -8.18
CA PRO A 7 2.98 10.11 -7.68
C PRO A 7 1.48 10.00 -7.35
N GLU A 8 0.73 9.27 -8.17
CA GLU A 8 -0.70 9.01 -8.00
C GLU A 8 -0.98 8.18 -6.76
N ALA A 9 -0.19 7.12 -6.52
CA ALA A 9 -0.30 6.28 -5.34
C ALA A 9 0.07 7.04 -4.06
N LEU A 10 1.09 7.89 -4.10
CA LEU A 10 1.47 8.74 -2.97
C LEU A 10 0.37 9.76 -2.64
N ASN A 11 -0.26 10.34 -3.67
CA ASN A 11 -1.38 11.26 -3.51
C ASN A 11 -2.61 10.57 -2.91
N GLU A 12 -2.96 9.37 -3.39
CA GLU A 12 -4.06 8.57 -2.84
C GLU A 12 -3.81 8.21 -1.37
N TYR A 13 -2.61 7.70 -1.06
CA TYR A 13 -2.19 7.42 0.31
C TYR A 13 -2.30 8.66 1.21
N SER A 14 -1.78 9.80 0.76
CA SER A 14 -1.82 11.05 1.53
C SER A 14 -3.25 11.54 1.78
N LYS A 15 -4.14 11.39 0.81
CA LYS A 15 -5.58 11.71 0.97
C LYS A 15 -6.25 10.79 1.98
N ALA A 16 -5.97 9.49 1.94
CA ALA A 16 -6.51 8.53 2.90
C ALA A 16 -6.03 8.82 4.33
N VAL A 17 -4.74 9.11 4.50
CA VAL A 17 -4.17 9.53 5.80
C VAL A 17 -4.87 10.78 6.32
N ARG A 18 -5.04 11.82 5.49
CA ARG A 18 -5.76 13.04 5.89
C ARG A 18 -7.21 12.75 6.27
N TYR A 19 -7.92 11.98 5.44
CA TYR A 19 -9.32 11.62 5.69
C TYR A 19 -9.52 10.93 7.04
N TYR A 20 -8.66 9.96 7.36
CA TYR A 20 -8.73 9.28 8.66
C TYR A 20 -8.29 10.19 9.81
N ALA A 21 -7.33 11.09 9.60
CA ALA A 21 -6.86 12.03 10.62
C ALA A 21 -7.93 13.07 11.01
N GLU A 22 -8.73 13.52 10.03
CA GLU A 22 -9.88 14.41 10.27
C GLU A 22 -10.95 13.76 11.15
N GLN A 23 -11.04 12.43 11.15
CA GLN A 23 -11.95 11.69 12.02
C GLN A 23 -11.31 11.46 13.39
N ARG A 24 -10.16 10.75 13.41
CA ARG A 24 -9.36 10.52 14.62
C ARG A 24 -7.90 10.20 14.26
N VAL A 25 -6.98 10.78 15.03
CA VAL A 25 -5.53 10.62 14.80
C VAL A 25 -5.05 9.17 14.94
N ASP A 26 -5.61 8.41 15.89
CA ASP A 26 -5.30 6.99 16.09
C ASP A 26 -5.70 6.11 14.89
N LEU A 27 -6.78 6.48 14.19
CA LEU A 27 -7.23 5.80 12.97
C LEU A 27 -6.27 6.07 11.80
N ALA A 28 -5.79 7.30 11.66
CA ALA A 28 -4.76 7.63 10.67
C ALA A 28 -3.46 6.85 10.93
N GLN A 29 -3.01 6.78 12.19
CA GLN A 29 -1.83 6.00 12.54
C GLN A 29 -2.05 4.50 12.25
N SER A 30 -3.23 3.97 12.54
CA SER A 30 -3.59 2.58 12.25
C SER A 30 -3.55 2.30 10.74
N PHE A 31 -4.00 3.24 9.92
CA PHE A 31 -3.94 3.15 8.46
C PHE A 31 -2.50 3.15 7.94
N ILE A 32 -1.66 4.08 8.43
CA ILE A 32 -0.23 4.14 8.10
C ILE A 32 0.44 2.81 8.41
N ASN A 33 0.28 2.31 9.63
CA ASN A 33 0.87 1.03 10.06
C ASN A 33 0.42 -0.13 9.17
N ALA A 34 -0.87 -0.20 8.83
CA ALA A 34 -1.39 -1.27 7.99
C ALA A 34 -0.83 -1.25 6.55
N VAL A 35 -0.60 -0.06 6.00
CA VAL A 35 0.07 0.12 4.69
C VAL A 35 1.55 -0.27 4.79
N GLU A 36 2.26 0.17 5.82
CA GLU A 36 3.67 -0.18 6.05
C GLU A 36 3.88 -1.69 6.24
N ASP A 37 3.03 -2.35 7.01
CA ASP A 37 3.03 -3.80 7.20
C ASP A 37 2.76 -4.56 5.89
N ALA A 38 1.87 -4.03 5.04
CA ALA A 38 1.65 -4.58 3.71
C ALA A 38 2.91 -4.44 2.84
N ILE A 39 3.54 -3.26 2.82
CA ILE A 39 4.79 -3.02 2.08
C ILE A 39 5.94 -3.90 2.59
N TYR A 40 6.06 -4.08 3.91
CA TYR A 40 7.08 -4.96 4.49
C TYR A 40 6.94 -6.40 3.97
N ARG A 41 5.71 -6.94 3.99
CA ARG A 41 5.42 -8.27 3.44
C ARG A 41 5.70 -8.35 1.93
N LEU A 42 5.44 -7.28 1.18
CA LEU A 42 5.76 -7.18 -0.24
C LEU A 42 7.26 -7.21 -0.50
N LYS A 43 8.06 -6.56 0.35
CA LYS A 43 9.53 -6.59 0.24
C LYS A 43 10.12 -7.96 0.57
N GLU A 44 9.55 -8.67 1.54
CA GLU A 44 10.01 -10.02 1.91
C GLU A 44 9.59 -11.08 0.90
N SER A 45 8.43 -10.93 0.27
CA SER A 45 7.88 -11.93 -0.66
C SER A 45 7.15 -11.25 -1.83
N PRO A 46 7.87 -10.58 -2.74
CA PRO A 46 7.27 -9.79 -3.82
C PRO A 46 6.41 -10.60 -4.77
N ASN A 47 6.72 -11.89 -4.94
CA ASN A 47 5.98 -12.82 -5.79
C ASN A 47 4.79 -13.49 -5.10
N ARG A 48 4.48 -13.14 -3.84
CA ARG A 48 3.42 -13.79 -3.04
C ARG A 48 2.02 -13.62 -3.62
N TYR A 49 1.72 -12.45 -4.19
CA TYR A 49 0.38 -12.13 -4.68
C TYR A 49 0.26 -12.43 -6.18
N PRO A 50 -0.87 -12.97 -6.66
CA PRO A 50 -1.05 -13.26 -8.07
C PRO A 50 -1.07 -11.97 -8.90
N ILE A 51 -0.66 -12.10 -10.16
CA ILE A 51 -0.79 -11.06 -11.17
C ILE A 51 -2.28 -10.93 -11.53
N ILE A 52 -2.79 -9.70 -11.56
CA ILE A 52 -4.17 -9.40 -11.92
C ILE A 52 -4.32 -8.90 -13.35
N GLU A 53 -3.33 -8.15 -13.85
CA GLU A 53 -3.31 -7.59 -15.20
C GLU A 53 -1.86 -7.22 -15.57
N GLY A 54 -1.39 -7.62 -16.75
CA GLY A 54 0.00 -7.35 -17.16
C GLY A 54 1.02 -7.95 -16.19
N ASP A 55 1.75 -7.10 -15.47
CA ASP A 55 2.67 -7.42 -14.38
C ASP A 55 2.20 -6.92 -13.00
N LEU A 56 1.02 -6.28 -12.95
CA LEU A 56 0.43 -5.73 -11.73
C LEU A 56 -0.06 -6.82 -10.81
N ARG A 57 0.28 -6.67 -9.53
CA ARG A 57 -0.15 -7.52 -8.43
C ARG A 57 -0.93 -6.69 -7.42
N ARG A 58 -1.83 -7.35 -6.67
CA ARG A 58 -2.67 -6.68 -5.67
C ARG A 58 -2.51 -7.31 -4.29
N CYS A 59 -2.16 -6.48 -3.31
CA CYS A 59 -2.10 -6.84 -1.89
C CYS A 59 -3.22 -6.12 -1.14
N LEU A 60 -4.14 -6.88 -0.53
CA LEU A 60 -5.25 -6.29 0.23
C LEU A 60 -4.82 -5.93 1.66
N ILE A 61 -5.30 -4.79 2.15
CA ILE A 61 -5.07 -4.35 3.53
C ILE A 61 -6.27 -4.78 4.36
N GLY A 62 -6.21 -5.92 5.05
CA GLY A 62 -7.39 -6.52 5.67
C GLY A 62 -8.17 -5.65 6.68
N THR A 63 -7.52 -4.66 7.30
CA THR A 63 -8.13 -3.75 8.29
C THR A 63 -8.77 -2.49 7.67
N PHE A 64 -8.55 -2.24 6.38
CA PHE A 64 -9.01 -1.03 5.69
C PHE A 64 -9.55 -1.39 4.30
N PRO A 65 -10.50 -0.62 3.74
CA PRO A 65 -11.06 -0.89 2.42
C PRO A 65 -10.10 -0.46 1.28
N TYR A 66 -8.82 -0.83 1.37
CA TYR A 66 -7.74 -0.45 0.45
C TYR A 66 -6.92 -1.65 0.01
N GLY A 67 -6.30 -1.54 -1.16
CA GLY A 67 -5.32 -2.50 -1.66
C GLY A 67 -4.15 -1.79 -2.33
N ILE A 68 -2.96 -2.33 -2.17
CA ILE A 68 -1.74 -1.84 -2.83
C ILE A 68 -1.63 -2.56 -4.17
N LEU A 69 -1.66 -1.78 -5.25
CA LEU A 69 -1.26 -2.24 -6.58
C LEU A 69 0.24 -2.00 -6.75
N TYR A 70 0.97 -3.02 -7.21
CA TYR A 70 2.41 -2.92 -7.39
C TYR A 70 2.89 -3.80 -8.56
N SER A 71 3.94 -3.35 -9.24
CA SER A 71 4.74 -4.11 -10.20
C SER A 71 6.14 -4.35 -9.62
N LEU A 72 6.92 -5.21 -10.27
CA LEU A 72 8.33 -5.43 -9.94
C LEU A 72 9.20 -4.81 -11.03
N GLU A 73 9.76 -3.65 -10.76
CA GLU A 73 10.70 -2.99 -11.66
C GLU A 73 12.12 -3.58 -11.47
N GLN A 74 12.83 -3.78 -12.57
CA GLN A 74 14.27 -4.10 -12.53
C GLN A 74 15.04 -2.79 -12.35
N ASP A 75 16.00 -2.76 -11.41
CA ASP A 75 16.91 -1.61 -11.20
C ASP A 75 17.69 -1.24 -12.47
#